data_AF-A0A3N1VF05-F1
#
_entry.id   AF-A0A3N1VF05-F1
#
_cell.length_a   1.000
_cell.length_b   1.000
_cell.length_c   1.000
_cell.angle_alpha   90.00
_cell.angle_beta   90.00
_cell.angle_gamma   90.00
#
_symmetry.space_group_name_H-M   'P 1'
#
loop_
_entity.id
_entity.type
_entity.pdbx_description
1 polymer ?
#
loop_
_entity_poly.entity_id
_entity_poly.type
_entity_poly.pdbx_seq_one_letter_code
_entity_poly.pdbx_strand_id
1 'polypeptide(L)' 'MFVFVCAGCGAELTIPLSQVALPVNAHQKYGNGTHLPVLMESGTFVVESEPWGPPWRK' A
#
# COMPACT_ATOMS: atom_id res chain seq x y z
N MET A 1 -7.84 8.21 -12.67
CA MET A 1 -7.54 6.93 -13.35
C MET A 1 -6.10 6.58 -13.03
N PHE A 2 -5.82 5.37 -12.56
CA PHE A 2 -4.45 4.90 -12.28
C PHE A 2 -3.94 4.09 -13.48
N VAL A 3 -2.69 4.32 -13.89
CA VAL A 3 -1.98 3.50 -14.87
C VAL A 3 -0.79 2.89 -14.16
N PHE A 4 -0.76 1.56 -14.07
CA PHE A 4 0.34 0.83 -13.43
C PHE A 4 1.28 0.30 -14.49
N VAL A 5 2.58 0.44 -14.25
CA VAL A 5 3.64 0.03 -15.19
C VAL A 5 4.66 -0.85 -14.49
N CYS A 6 5.29 -1.74 -15.26
CA CYS A 6 6.44 -2.51 -14.80
C CYS A 6 7.63 -1.58 -14.56
N ALA A 7 8.20 -1.59 -13.35
CA ALA A 7 9.36 -0.77 -13.01
C ALA A 7 10.64 -1.09 -13.83
N GLY A 8 10.73 -2.30 -14.42
CA GLY A 8 11.87 -2.71 -15.23
C GLY A 8 11.81 -2.27 -16.69
N CYS A 9 10.65 -2.39 -17.35
CA CYS A 9 10.51 -2.14 -18.79
C CYS A 9 9.49 -1.03 -19.16
N GLY A 10 8.76 -0.48 -18.19
CA GLY A 10 7.78 0.57 -18.42
C GLY A 10 6.47 0.13 -19.09
N ALA A 11 6.32 -1.16 -19.42
CA ALA A 11 5.09 -1.68 -20.00
C ALA A 11 3.91 -1.60 -19.01
N GLU A 12 2.73 -1.22 -19.52
CA GLU A 12 1.49 -1.19 -18.73
C GLU A 12 1.10 -2.59 -18.26
N LEU A 13 0.59 -2.67 -17.02
CA LEU A 13 0.04 -3.91 -16.50
C LEU A 13 -1.25 -4.26 -17.25
N THR A 14 -1.36 -5.51 -17.68
CA THR A 14 -2.54 -6.05 -18.38
C THR A 14 -3.58 -6.63 -17.43
N ILE A 15 -3.21 -6.87 -16.17
CA ILE A 15 -4.09 -7.42 -15.14
C ILE A 15 -4.72 -6.26 -14.36
N PRO A 16 -6.04 -6.27 -14.15
CA PRO A 16 -6.70 -5.25 -13.35
C PRO A 16 -6.21 -5.29 -11.89
N LEU A 17 -6.05 -4.12 -11.28
CA LEU A 17 -5.80 -3.99 -9.85
C LEU A 17 -7.03 -3.41 -9.13
N SER A 18 -7.27 -3.90 -7.93
CA SER A 18 -8.37 -3.44 -7.07
C SER A 18 -7.86 -2.48 -6.00
N GLN A 19 -8.48 -1.29 -5.90
CA GLN A 19 -8.21 -0.38 -4.79
C GLN A 19 -8.89 -0.90 -3.53
N VAL A 20 -8.14 -1.00 -2.43
CA VAL A 20 -8.69 -1.39 -1.12
C VAL A 20 -8.45 -0.29 -0.08
N ALA A 21 -9.13 -0.39 1.05
CA ALA A 21 -8.93 0.52 2.17
C ALA A 21 -7.56 0.27 2.82
N LEU A 22 -6.96 1.34 3.35
CA LEU A 22 -5.70 1.29 4.08
C LEU A 22 -5.85 0.35 5.30
N PRO A 23 -5.04 -0.73 5.39
CA PRO A 23 -5.06 -1.60 6.56
C PRO A 23 -4.78 -0.81 7.84
N VAL A 24 -5.49 -1.13 8.91
CA VAL A 24 -5.36 -0.42 10.21
C VAL A 24 -3.94 -0.45 10.79
N ASN A 25 -3.16 -1.45 10.39
CA ASN A 25 -1.79 -1.68 10.78
C ASN A 25 -0.77 -1.24 9.71
N ALA A 26 -1.17 -0.50 8.68
CA ALA A 26 -0.28 -0.07 7.59
C ALA A 26 0.94 0.74 8.05
N HIS A 27 0.84 1.43 9.18
CA HIS A 27 1.94 2.24 9.73
C HIS A 27 2.69 1.55 10.87
N GLN A 28 2.31 0.32 11.21
CA GLN A 28 3.06 -0.46 12.18
C GLN A 28 4.37 -0.88 11.54
N LYS A 29 5.49 -0.62 12.21
CA LYS A 29 6.84 -1.03 11.76
C LYS A 29 7.29 -2.35 12.39
N TYR A 30 6.63 -2.75 13.48
CA TYR A 30 6.98 -3.91 14.28
C TYR A 30 5.71 -4.67 14.63
N GLY A 31 5.73 -6.00 14.49
CA GLY A 31 4.76 -6.90 15.12
C GLY A 31 5.54 -7.99 15.85
N ASN A 32 5.26 -8.26 17.13
CA ASN A 32 5.98 -9.26 17.93
C ASN A 32 7.52 -9.26 17.74
N GLY A 33 8.13 -8.08 17.59
CA GLY A 33 9.58 -7.94 17.37
C GLY A 33 10.11 -8.34 15.98
N THR A 34 9.24 -8.69 15.03
CA THR A 34 9.60 -9.06 13.65
C THR A 34 9.09 -8.02 12.64
N HIS A 35 9.79 -7.91 11.50
CA HIS A 35 9.32 -7.10 10.37
C HIS A 35 8.00 -7.67 9.86
N LEU A 36 7.00 -6.81 9.68
CA LEU A 36 5.68 -7.26 9.25
C LEU A 36 5.74 -7.83 7.82
N PRO A 37 5.00 -8.91 7.53
CA PRO A 37 4.87 -9.43 6.18
C PRO A 37 4.12 -8.45 5.27
N VAL A 38 4.05 -8.76 3.98
CA VAL A 38 3.20 -8.03 3.03
C VAL A 38 1.78 -7.95 3.59
N LEU A 39 1.27 -6.73 3.74
CA LEU A 39 -0.01 -6.46 4.42
C LEU A 39 -1.23 -6.62 3.52
N MET A 40 -1.01 -6.85 2.22
CA MET A 40 -2.04 -6.81 1.20
C MET A 40 -1.91 -7.99 0.23
N GLU A 41 -3.05 -8.42 -0.29
CA GLU A 41 -3.12 -9.46 -1.30
C GLU A 41 -2.54 -8.96 -2.64
N SER A 42 -1.94 -9.85 -3.42
CA SER A 42 -1.51 -9.53 -4.79
C SER A 42 -2.69 -9.05 -5.64
N GLY A 43 -2.46 -8.06 -6.50
CA GLY A 43 -3.55 -7.50 -7.31
C GLY A 43 -4.31 -6.37 -6.61
N THR A 44 -3.91 -5.98 -5.40
CA THR A 44 -4.52 -4.87 -4.66
C THR A 44 -3.56 -3.70 -4.48
N PHE A 45 -4.10 -2.49 -4.37
CA PHE A 45 -3.35 -1.28 -4.05
C PHE A 45 -4.14 -0.38 -3.10
N VAL A 46 -3.42 0.47 -2.37
CA VAL A 46 -4.01 1.47 -1.47
C VAL A 46 -3.50 2.84 -1.86
N VAL A 47 -4.37 3.83 -1.71
CA VAL A 47 -4.00 5.25 -1.76
C VAL A 47 -4.24 5.79 -0.36
N GLU A 48 -3.18 6.27 0.28
CA GLU A 48 -3.29 6.94 1.57
C GLU A 48 -3.80 8.36 1.34
N SER A 49 -5.08 8.59 1.67
CA SER A 49 -5.75 9.87 1.42
C SER A 49 -5.42 10.94 2.46
N GLU A 50 -5.05 10.54 3.68
CA GLU A 50 -4.93 11.44 4.83
C GLU A 50 -3.53 11.31 5.44
N PRO A 51 -2.87 12.41 5.81
CA PRO A 51 -1.52 12.37 6.35
C PRO A 51 -1.50 11.65 7.71
N TRP A 52 -0.82 10.50 7.78
CA TRP A 52 -0.59 9.81 9.05
C TRP A 52 0.67 10.33 9.77
N GLY A 53 0.57 10.51 11.09
CA GLY A 53 1.69 10.83 11.98
C GLY A 53 1.59 12.22 12.62
N PRO A 54 2.55 12.60 13.50
CA PRO A 54 2.60 13.95 14.05
C PRO A 54 2.76 14.98 12.90
N PRO A 55 2.05 16.12 12.91
CA PRO A 55 1.30 16.77 14.00
C PRO A 55 -0.20 16.41 14.11
N TRP A 56 -0.72 15.55 13.25
CA TRP A 56 -2.17 15.28 13.07
C TRP A 56 -2.76 14.32 14.11
N ARG A 57 -1.90 13.64 14.88
CA ARG A 57 -2.24 13.00 16.15
C ARG A 57 -1.52 13.73 17.28
N LYS A 58 -2.21 14.66 17.94
CA LYS A 58 -1.89 15.11 19.30
C LYS A 58 -2.62 14.22 20.30
#